data_AF-A0A7X9YEV3-F1
#
_entry.id   AF-A0A7X9YEV3-F1
#
_cell.length_a   1.000
_cell.length_b   1.000
_cell.length_c   1.000
_cell.angle_alpha   90.00
_cell.angle_beta   90.00
_cell.angle_gamma   90.00
#
_symmetry.space_group_name_H-M   'P 1'
#
loop_
_entity.id
_entity.type
_entity.pdbx_description
1 polymer ?
#
loop_
_entity_poly.entity_id
_entity_poly.type
_entity_poly.pdbx_seq_one_letter_code
_entity_poly.pdbx_strand_id
1 'polypeptide(L)'
;MESTVQIDNVKIDSYQKFLNEKSRPPSKGGNTNALHSHVLYIDGEKYSFLALGSQQWVFKSDLVSFEYELKGSYKNIINDTLVTIDKSGNQVVRGNRGFKRQLRTADTRMPVSRREINS
;
A
#
# COMPACT_ATOMS: atom_id res chain seq x y z
N MET A 1 -16.06 -0.95 -20.91
CA MET A 1 -16.78 -1.10 -19.63
C MET A 1 -15.75 -1.60 -18.65
N GLU A 2 -15.35 -0.79 -17.67
CA GLU A 2 -14.51 -1.27 -16.58
C GLU A 2 -15.40 -2.16 -15.69
N SER A 3 -15.00 -3.42 -15.53
CA SER A 3 -15.70 -4.37 -14.68
C SER A 3 -15.15 -4.30 -13.27
N THR A 4 -16.00 -3.88 -12.33
CA THR A 4 -15.73 -3.99 -10.90
C THR A 4 -16.13 -5.38 -10.44
N VAL A 5 -15.23 -6.06 -9.74
CA VAL A 5 -15.44 -7.42 -9.21
C VAL A 5 -15.26 -7.39 -7.70
N GLN A 6 -16.06 -8.18 -7.00
CA GLN A 6 -16.07 -8.25 -5.54
C GLN A 6 -15.42 -9.54 -5.03
N ILE A 7 -14.71 -9.42 -3.91
CA ILE A 7 -14.12 -10.51 -3.15
C ILE A 7 -14.64 -10.41 -1.71
N ASP A 8 -15.09 -11.53 -1.15
CA ASP A 8 -15.74 -11.56 0.16
C ASP A 8 -15.13 -12.60 1.10
N ASN A 9 -14.80 -12.17 2.33
CA ASN A 9 -14.44 -12.99 3.49
C ASN A 9 -13.37 -14.06 3.21
N VAL A 10 -12.31 -13.69 2.47
CA VAL A 10 -11.18 -14.59 2.18
C VAL A 10 -9.98 -14.27 3.04
N LYS A 11 -9.11 -15.27 3.24
CA LYS A 11 -7.80 -15.09 3.86
C LYS A 11 -6.76 -14.77 2.79
N ILE A 12 -5.74 -14.02 3.18
CA ILE A 12 -4.58 -13.76 2.31
C ILE A 12 -3.49 -14.80 2.54
N ASP A 13 -2.80 -15.17 1.48
CA ASP A 13 -1.60 -16.00 1.53
C ASP A 13 -0.39 -15.19 2.01
N SER A 14 -0.24 -13.99 1.47
CA SER A 14 0.83 -13.08 1.83
C SER A 14 0.50 -11.62 1.54
N TYR A 15 1.25 -10.74 2.19
CA TYR A 15 1.14 -9.30 2.04
C TYR A 15 2.53 -8.71 1.77
N GLN A 16 2.64 -7.90 0.73
CA GLN A 16 3.86 -7.20 0.40
C GLN A 16 3.59 -5.71 0.27
N LYS A 17 4.63 -4.91 0.48
CA LYS A 17 4.57 -3.45 0.38
C LYS A 17 5.83 -2.91 -0.26
N PHE A 18 5.65 -1.96 -1.16
CA PHE A 18 6.73 -1.34 -1.92
C PHE A 18 6.61 0.16 -1.85
N LEU A 19 7.71 0.84 -1.55
CA LEU A 19 7.75 2.30 -1.56
C LEU A 19 7.58 2.79 -3.00
N ASN A 20 6.57 3.64 -3.23
CA ASN A 20 6.27 4.18 -4.56
C ASN A 20 6.77 5.64 -4.72
N GLU A 21 6.82 6.40 -3.63
CA GLU A 21 7.42 7.75 -3.63
C GLU A 21 8.94 7.72 -3.51
N LYS A 22 9.60 8.78 -3.98
CA LYS A 22 11.05 8.96 -3.79
C LYS A 22 11.43 8.85 -2.30
N SER A 23 12.43 8.02 -2.04
CA SER A 23 12.91 7.73 -0.69
C SER A 23 13.54 8.96 -0.04
N ARG A 24 13.34 9.10 1.27
CA ARG A 24 13.84 10.19 2.09
C ARG A 24 14.49 9.64 3.38
N PRO A 25 15.62 10.20 3.83
CA PRO A 25 16.29 9.76 5.04
C PRO A 25 15.45 10.05 6.30
N PRO A 26 15.64 9.27 7.38
CA PRO A 26 14.93 9.47 8.66
C PRO A 26 15.04 10.89 9.21
N SER A 27 16.20 11.53 9.09
CA SER A 27 16.46 12.90 9.56
C SER A 27 15.57 13.97 8.92
N LYS A 28 14.92 13.67 7.78
CA LYS A 28 13.98 14.58 7.10
C LYS A 28 12.52 14.15 7.26
N GLY A 29 12.23 13.27 8.23
CA GLY A 29 10.90 12.70 8.49
C GLY A 29 10.64 11.35 7.81
N GLY A 30 11.65 10.76 7.17
CA GLY A 30 11.59 9.40 6.63
C GLY A 30 10.48 9.15 5.60
N ASN A 31 10.04 7.90 5.53
CA ASN A 31 9.06 7.41 4.55
C ASN A 31 7.74 6.93 5.17
N THR A 32 7.50 7.22 6.45
CA THR A 32 6.36 6.68 7.21
C THR A 32 5.00 7.11 6.63
N ASN A 33 4.93 8.28 6.00
CA ASN A 33 3.74 8.81 5.30
C ASN A 33 3.94 8.88 3.77
N ALA A 34 4.88 8.10 3.24
CA ALA A 34 5.09 8.02 1.80
C ALA A 34 4.01 7.14 1.14
N LEU A 35 3.71 7.35 -0.13
CA LEU A 35 2.86 6.46 -0.92
C LEU A 35 3.55 5.11 -1.10
N HIS A 36 2.83 4.05 -0.80
CA HIS A 36 3.27 2.68 -1.00
C HIS A 36 2.28 1.94 -1.90
N SER A 37 2.81 1.02 -2.70
CA SER A 37 2.03 -0.05 -3.31
C SER A 37 1.89 -1.17 -2.30
N HIS A 38 0.66 -1.53 -1.98
CA HIS A 38 0.30 -2.64 -1.12
C HIS A 38 -0.22 -3.76 -2.00
N VAL A 39 0.29 -4.97 -1.78
CA VAL A 39 0.04 -6.14 -2.62
C VAL A 39 -0.43 -7.29 -1.74
N LEU A 40 -1.61 -7.83 -2.06
CA LEU A 40 -2.16 -9.02 -1.45
C LEU A 40 -2.03 -10.18 -2.44
N TYR A 41 -1.68 -11.34 -1.91
CA TYR A 41 -1.76 -12.60 -2.63
C TYR A 41 -2.89 -13.44 -2.03
N ILE A 42 -3.80 -13.91 -2.87
CA ILE A 42 -4.95 -14.74 -2.50
C ILE A 42 -5.08 -15.82 -3.56
N ASP A 43 -5.02 -17.10 -3.17
CA ASP A 43 -5.09 -18.26 -4.06
C ASP A 43 -4.14 -18.18 -5.27
N GLY A 44 -2.94 -17.64 -5.04
CA GLY A 44 -1.93 -17.44 -6.09
C GLY A 44 -2.16 -16.24 -7.01
N GLU A 45 -3.27 -15.51 -6.84
CA GLU A 45 -3.58 -14.30 -7.58
C GLU A 45 -3.06 -13.04 -6.87
N LYS A 46 -2.63 -12.05 -7.65
CA LYS A 46 -2.07 -10.80 -7.16
C LYS A 46 -3.08 -9.66 -7.25
N TYR A 47 -3.34 -9.03 -6.12
CA TYR A 47 -4.17 -7.85 -6.00
C TYR A 47 -3.35 -6.70 -5.42
N SER A 48 -3.57 -5.47 -5.88
CA SER A 48 -2.78 -4.33 -5.40
C SER A 48 -3.54 -3.03 -5.31
N PHE A 49 -3.12 -2.15 -4.42
CA PHE A 49 -3.61 -0.78 -4.33
C PHE A 49 -2.50 0.17 -3.87
N LEU A 50 -2.75 1.47 -4.04
CA LEU A 50 -1.89 2.52 -3.53
C LEU A 50 -2.50 3.09 -2.25
N ALA A 51 -1.69 3.23 -1.21
CA ALA A 51 -2.07 3.92 0.02
C ALA A 51 -0.87 4.54 0.71
N LEU A 52 -1.14 5.49 1.59
CA LEU A 52 -0.09 6.11 2.38
C LEU A 52 0.45 5.14 3.43
N GLY A 53 1.73 5.35 3.74
CA GLY A 53 2.46 4.62 4.77
C GLY A 53 2.69 3.15 4.50
N SER A 54 3.53 2.57 5.35
CA SER A 54 3.97 1.18 5.29
C SER A 54 3.22 0.27 6.25
N GLN A 55 2.18 0.78 6.91
CA GLN A 55 1.32 0.03 7.81
C GLN A 55 0.54 -1.02 7.01
N GLN A 56 0.48 -2.23 7.52
CA GLN A 56 -0.25 -3.32 6.90
C GLN A 56 -1.76 -3.18 7.15
N TRP A 57 -2.54 -3.39 6.10
CA TRP A 57 -4.00 -3.29 6.15
C TRP A 57 -4.66 -4.61 6.56
N VAL A 58 -4.06 -5.74 6.16
CA VAL A 58 -4.61 -7.09 6.36
C VAL A 58 -3.49 -8.02 6.79
N PHE A 59 -3.66 -8.79 7.87
CA PHE A 59 -2.78 -9.88 8.26
C PHE A 59 -3.36 -11.22 7.81
N LYS A 60 -2.51 -12.27 7.78
CA LYS A 60 -2.93 -13.61 7.33
C LYS A 60 -4.03 -14.24 8.18
N SER A 61 -4.17 -13.81 9.43
CA SER A 61 -5.18 -14.30 10.36
C SER A 61 -6.57 -13.74 10.11
N ASP A 62 -6.68 -12.65 9.36
CA ASP A 62 -7.94 -11.94 9.15
C ASP A 62 -8.68 -12.45 7.93
N LEU A 63 -9.97 -12.14 7.90
CA LEU A 63 -10.78 -12.23 6.69
C LEU A 63 -10.84 -10.84 6.05
N VAL A 64 -10.75 -10.78 4.73
CA VAL A 64 -10.81 -9.53 3.98
C VAL A 64 -11.92 -9.62 2.92
N SER A 65 -12.64 -8.51 2.76
CA SER A 65 -13.55 -8.27 1.65
C SER A 65 -13.17 -6.96 0.98
N PHE A 66 -13.22 -6.90 -0.34
CA PHE A 66 -12.93 -5.69 -1.12
C PHE A 66 -13.46 -5.80 -2.54
N GLU A 67 -13.62 -4.66 -3.18
CA GLU A 67 -13.85 -4.55 -4.62
C GLU A 67 -12.54 -4.26 -5.35
N TYR A 68 -12.41 -4.73 -6.58
CA TYR A 68 -11.28 -4.42 -7.43
C TYR A 68 -11.70 -4.20 -8.89
N GLU A 69 -10.92 -3.39 -9.58
CA GLU A 69 -11.05 -3.12 -11.01
C GLU A 69 -9.98 -3.90 -11.78
N LEU A 70 -10.37 -4.43 -12.94
CA LEU A 70 -9.43 -5.02 -13.88
C LEU A 70 -8.89 -3.95 -14.83
N LYS A 71 -7.62 -3.58 -14.65
CA LYS A 71 -6.88 -2.68 -15.55
C LYS A 71 -5.83 -3.47 -16.31
N GLY A 72 -6.25 -4.06 -17.44
CA GLY A 72 -5.44 -5.02 -18.19
C GLY A 72 -5.22 -6.29 -17.38
N SER A 73 -3.96 -6.63 -17.08
CA SER A 73 -3.60 -7.77 -16.23
C SER A 73 -3.58 -7.44 -14.73
N TYR A 74 -3.78 -6.17 -14.35
CA TYR A 74 -3.70 -5.74 -12.96
C TYR A 74 -5.07 -5.77 -12.29
N LYS A 75 -5.15 -6.43 -11.13
CA LYS A 75 -6.30 -6.38 -10.22
C LYS A 75 -6.09 -5.26 -9.21
N ASN A 76 -6.64 -4.09 -9.51
CA ASN A 76 -6.49 -2.89 -8.69
C ASN A 76 -7.59 -2.79 -7.65
N ILE A 77 -7.26 -2.98 -6.38
CA ILE A 77 -8.23 -2.90 -5.27
C ILE A 77 -8.67 -1.44 -5.09
N ILE A 78 -9.97 -1.25 -4.91
CA ILE A 78 -10.56 -0.01 -4.45
C ILE A 78 -10.37 0.03 -2.93
N ASN A 79 -9.37 0.78 -2.47
CA ASN A 79 -8.95 0.76 -1.06
C ASN A 79 -10.04 1.17 -0.06
N ASP A 80 -10.98 2.04 -0.48
CA ASP A 80 -12.10 2.49 0.35
C ASP A 80 -13.12 1.37 0.64
N THR A 81 -13.21 0.35 -0.22
CA THR A 81 -14.11 -0.80 0.00
C THR A 81 -13.43 -1.94 0.77
N LEU A 82 -12.13 -1.80 1.11
CA LEU A 82 -11.39 -2.83 1.83
C LEU A 82 -11.80 -2.88 3.29
N VAL A 83 -12.54 -3.93 3.62
CA VAL A 83 -12.99 -4.31 4.95
C VAL A 83 -12.15 -5.48 5.47
N THR A 84 -11.79 -5.43 6.75
CA THR A 84 -11.02 -6.48 7.42
C THR A 84 -11.74 -6.91 8.69
N ILE A 85 -11.88 -8.21 8.88
CA ILE A 85 -12.48 -8.83 10.06
C ILE A 85 -11.38 -9.62 10.77
N ASP A 86 -11.16 -9.30 12.04
CA ASP A 86 -10.16 -9.99 12.85
C ASP A 86 -10.58 -11.42 13.19
N LYS A 87 -9.67 -12.19 13.78
CA LYS A 87 -9.94 -13.56 14.25
C LYS A 87 -11.10 -13.67 15.26
N SER A 88 -11.49 -12.55 15.89
CA SER A 88 -12.56 -12.48 16.88
C SER A 88 -13.92 -12.20 16.23
N GLY A 89 -13.96 -11.97 14.91
CA GLY A 89 -15.17 -11.60 14.17
C GLY A 89 -15.46 -10.10 14.16
N ASN A 90 -14.56 -9.26 14.67
CA ASN A 90 -14.75 -7.82 14.73
C ASN A 90 -14.19 -7.14 13.48
N GLN A 91 -14.94 -6.19 12.92
CA GLN A 91 -14.43 -5.34 11.86
C GLN A 91 -13.35 -4.39 12.42
N VAL A 92 -12.20 -4.35 11.76
CA VAL A 92 -11.04 -3.56 12.19
C VAL A 92 -10.57 -2.65 11.06
N VAL A 93 -10.33 -1.38 11.39
CA VAL A 93 -9.69 -0.44 10.47
C VAL A 93 -8.20 -0.46 10.73
N ARG A 94 -7.43 -0.81 9.70
CA ARG A 94 -5.97 -0.82 9.73
C ARG A 94 -5.39 -0.10 8.53
N GLY A 95 -4.11 0.21 8.66
CA GLY A 95 -3.39 1.01 7.69
C GLY A 95 -3.79 2.47 7.69
N ASN A 96 -3.03 3.28 6.94
CA ASN A 96 -3.27 4.72 6.88
C ASN A 96 -4.28 5.04 5.76
N ARG A 97 -5.49 5.47 6.16
CA ARG A 97 -6.59 5.90 5.27
C ARG A 97 -6.51 7.38 4.88
N GLY A 98 -5.43 8.06 5.25
CA GLY A 98 -5.23 9.47 4.97
C GLY A 98 -4.95 9.75 3.49
N PHE A 99 -5.12 11.01 3.13
CA PHE A 99 -4.83 11.53 1.81
C PHE A 99 -3.66 12.51 1.85
N LYS A 100 -2.88 12.55 0.76
CA LYS A 100 -1.76 13.47 0.60
C LYS A 100 -1.96 14.27 -0.68
N ARG A 101 -2.13 15.58 -0.53
CA ARG A 101 -2.38 16.50 -1.66
C ARG A 101 -1.26 16.51 -2.70
N GLN A 102 -0.01 16.36 -2.26
CA GLN A 102 1.15 16.45 -3.15
C GLN A 102 2.13 15.31 -2.89
N LEU A 103 2.41 14.54 -3.94
CA LEU A 103 3.45 13.51 -3.93
C LEU A 103 4.84 14.14 -4.15
N ARG A 104 5.86 13.46 -3.65
CA ARG A 104 7.27 13.81 -3.82
C ARG A 104 7.69 13.54 -5.26
N THR A 105 8.23 14.56 -5.90
CA THR A 105 8.78 14.47 -7.26
C THR A 105 10.31 14.50 -7.29
N ALA A 106 10.94 15.13 -6.30
CA ALA A 106 12.39 15.33 -6.27
C ALA A 106 13.15 14.19 -5.58
N ASP A 107 14.33 13.85 -6.13
CA ASP A 107 15.28 12.94 -5.52
C ASP A 107 15.96 13.53 -4.28
N THR A 108 16.23 12.66 -3.31
CA THR A 108 16.98 13.07 -2.12
C THR A 108 18.46 13.18 -2.48
N ARG A 109 19.03 14.38 -2.33
CA ARG A 109 20.47 14.60 -2.40
C ARG A 109 21.18 13.89 -1.25
N MET A 110 22.35 13.33 -1.53
CA MET A 110 23.24 12.76 -0.52
C MET A 110 23.57 13.82 0.56
N PRO A 111 23.69 13.43 1.84
CA PRO A 111 24.05 14.32 2.93
C PRO A 111 25.57 14.58 2.93
N VAL A 112 26.09 15.03 1.80
CA VAL A 112 27.53 15.26 1.56
C VAL A 112 27.68 16.68 1.03
N SER A 113 28.76 17.38 1.40
CA SER A 113 28.98 18.73 0.90
C SER A 113 29.25 18.69 -0.61
N ARG A 114 28.93 19.77 -1.31
CA ARG A 114 29.13 19.84 -2.76
C ARG A 114 30.60 19.71 -3.17
N ARG A 115 31.54 20.00 -2.25
CA ARG A 115 32.99 19.85 -2.48
C ARG A 115 33.42 18.39 -2.46
N GLU A 116 32.86 17.59 -1.54
CA GLU A 116 33.16 16.17 -1.39
C GLU A 116 32.52 15.30 -2.49
N ILE A 117 31.46 15.76 -3.16
CA ILE A 117 30.86 15.07 -4.32
C ILE A 117 31.73 15.24 -5.58
N ASN A 118 32.48 16.34 -5.68
CA ASN A 118 33.25 16.72 -6.87
C ASN A 118 34.77 16.53 -6.71
N SER A 119 35.23 16.00 -5.57
CA SER A 119 36.63 15.62 -5.33
C SER A 119 36.79 14.14 -5.64
#